data_AF-D0LHN2-F1
#
_entry.id   AF-D0LHN2-F1
#
_cell.length_a   1.000
_cell.length_b   1.000
_cell.length_c   1.000
_cell.angle_alpha   90.00
_cell.angle_beta   90.00
_cell.angle_gamma   90.00
#
_symmetry.space_group_name_H-M   'P 1'
#
loop_
_entity.id
_entity.type
_entity.pdbx_description
1 polymer ?
#
loop_
_entity_poly.entity_id
_entity_poly.type
_entity_poly.pdbx_seq_one_letter_code
_entity_poly.pdbx_strand_id
1 'polypeptide(L)'
;MPRHVFLTGFMATGKSTVGRQLAARLRRPFLDLDDAVEAEAGHTVADIFASEGEIGFRRRERAALQRIADGPAAVIATGGGAACHGDNLAQMRRSGLTIALTAPLATARARADAGERERPLLRATEAELEALYRSREPMYRQAHACVRTEDSEPALLAREIAALVARAETLPDDAQEQASWVALREGAYPVVVAEGGSDRVGTWLRSVLGERRPSRVAVVSDDNVAPLHGERVRRAIDGADLCERPCSLHTVAAGERSKRFEVLGRLVDELVAEGLDRSSLVVALGGGVVGDLAGFTAACLYRGVPVVQVPSTLLAMTDAAIGGKTGIDIAAGKNLVGAFWQPRMVVVDPALLATLPARELRAAFGELIKYGLLDGEELYARIEALADALAAAGDEPGAALSPAFTEIIRRCAAIKCWIVTRDQREQTGERALLNLGHTVGHAIEAACAYEGMLHGEAVALGLVAACRVSARLGQCADGLEERVRATVERAGLDADLDRWLRGDDAERVLGFLATDKKRAGKRIGFVTIGAMGDCGITPIELAELVRILRP
;
A
#
# COMPACT_ATOMS: atom_id res chain seq x y z
N MET A 1 5.65 20.30 16.70
CA MET A 1 4.80 20.36 17.93
C MET A 1 4.05 19.03 18.05
N PRO A 2 3.75 18.48 19.24
CA PRO A 2 3.00 17.23 19.31
C PRO A 2 1.63 17.42 18.65
N ARG A 3 1.33 16.60 17.65
CA ARG A 3 0.11 16.68 16.85
C ARG A 3 -1.01 15.85 17.48
N HIS A 4 -2.25 16.05 17.05
CA HIS A 4 -3.38 15.23 17.48
C HIS A 4 -3.19 13.76 17.06
N VAL A 5 -3.91 12.85 17.73
CA VAL A 5 -4.06 11.46 17.27
C VAL A 5 -5.54 11.22 17.01
N PHE A 6 -5.92 11.05 15.75
CA PHE A 6 -7.30 10.77 15.36
C PHE A 6 -7.52 9.27 15.23
N LEU A 7 -8.53 8.74 15.90
CA LEU A 7 -9.01 7.37 15.73
C LEU A 7 -10.29 7.40 14.90
N THR A 8 -10.19 6.88 13.68
CA THR A 8 -11.31 6.78 12.73
C THR A 8 -11.61 5.33 12.38
N GLY A 9 -12.59 5.09 11.50
CA GLY A 9 -13.04 3.75 11.09
C GLY A 9 -14.51 3.50 11.38
N PHE A 10 -15.01 2.34 10.93
CA PHE A 10 -16.42 1.98 11.00
C PHE A 10 -16.95 1.98 12.44
N MET A 11 -18.27 2.10 12.63
CA MET A 11 -18.86 2.04 13.97
C MET A 11 -18.53 0.71 14.67
N ALA A 12 -18.45 0.71 16.01
CA ALA A 12 -18.07 -0.46 16.83
C ALA A 12 -16.67 -1.06 16.61
N THR A 13 -15.77 -0.39 15.90
CA THR A 13 -14.37 -0.81 15.86
C THR A 13 -13.59 -0.51 17.15
N GLY A 14 -14.22 0.11 18.16
CA GLY A 14 -13.60 0.33 19.48
C GLY A 14 -12.89 1.66 19.67
N LYS A 15 -13.11 2.65 18.78
CA LYS A 15 -12.48 3.98 18.80
C LYS A 15 -12.48 4.65 20.17
N SER A 16 -13.65 4.82 20.80
CA SER A 16 -13.74 5.51 22.10
C SER A 16 -13.10 4.68 23.23
N THR A 17 -13.25 3.35 23.20
CA THR A 17 -12.66 2.44 24.21
C THR A 17 -11.13 2.44 24.16
N VAL A 18 -10.55 2.24 22.97
CA VAL A 18 -9.10 2.27 22.75
C VAL A 18 -8.56 3.69 22.95
N GLY A 19 -9.30 4.71 22.50
CA GLY A 19 -8.93 6.11 22.61
C GLY A 19 -8.73 6.59 24.03
N ARG A 20 -9.61 6.23 24.98
CA ARG A 20 -9.43 6.57 26.40
C ARG A 20 -8.16 5.95 26.99
N GLN A 21 -7.89 4.69 26.68
CA GLN A 21 -6.69 3.99 27.14
C GLN A 21 -5.42 4.58 26.52
N LEU A 22 -5.48 4.94 25.24
CA LEU A 22 -4.39 5.59 24.52
C LEU A 22 -4.11 6.99 25.07
N ALA A 23 -5.15 7.79 25.32
CA ALA A 23 -5.04 9.13 25.92
C ALA A 23 -4.33 9.09 27.27
N ALA A 24 -4.71 8.15 28.14
CA ALA A 24 -4.05 7.93 29.43
C ALA A 24 -2.56 7.58 29.26
N ARG A 25 -2.23 6.70 28.31
CA ARG A 25 -0.83 6.30 28.01
C ARG A 25 0.01 7.47 27.47
N LEU A 26 -0.56 8.27 26.58
CA LEU A 26 0.11 9.42 25.96
C LEU A 26 0.10 10.67 26.86
N ARG A 27 -0.63 10.63 27.98
CA ARG A 27 -0.89 11.80 28.85
C ARG A 27 -1.49 12.97 28.08
N ARG A 28 -2.44 12.68 27.20
CA ARG A 28 -3.20 13.64 26.40
C ARG A 28 -4.68 13.59 26.80
N PRO A 29 -5.45 14.68 26.65
CA PRO A 29 -6.89 14.62 26.80
C PRO A 29 -7.51 13.67 25.77
N PHE A 30 -8.57 12.98 26.16
CA PHE A 30 -9.43 12.22 25.26
C PHE A 30 -10.64 13.08 24.88
N LEU A 31 -10.95 13.14 23.58
CA LEU A 31 -12.14 13.81 23.05
C LEU A 31 -12.89 12.83 22.15
N ASP A 32 -14.21 12.82 22.23
CA ASP A 32 -15.08 12.13 21.28
C ASP A 32 -15.81 13.19 20.46
N LEU A 33 -15.70 13.12 19.13
CA LEU A 33 -16.24 14.14 18.24
C LEU A 33 -17.77 14.20 18.30
N ASP A 34 -18.43 13.05 18.45
CA ASP A 34 -19.89 13.01 18.54
C ASP A 34 -20.32 13.68 19.86
N ASP A 35 -19.66 13.38 20.97
CA ASP A 35 -19.92 14.00 22.28
C ASP A 35 -19.66 15.52 22.26
N ALA A 36 -18.64 15.97 21.51
CA ALA A 36 -18.36 17.40 21.34
C ALA A 36 -19.45 18.13 20.56
N VAL A 37 -20.03 17.49 19.53
CA VAL A 37 -21.18 18.02 18.78
C VAL A 37 -22.42 18.10 19.67
N GLU A 38 -22.71 17.05 20.46
CA GLU A 38 -23.85 17.03 21.38
C GLU A 38 -23.73 18.12 22.45
N ALA A 39 -22.55 18.27 23.05
CA ALA A 39 -22.30 19.27 24.08
C ALA A 39 -22.52 20.70 23.57
N GLU A 40 -22.16 20.99 22.33
CA GLU A 40 -22.40 22.30 21.72
C GLU A 40 -23.86 22.51 21.33
N ALA A 41 -24.49 21.49 20.75
CA ALA A 41 -25.88 21.58 20.31
C ALA A 41 -26.88 21.59 21.47
N GLY A 42 -26.50 21.06 22.64
CA GLY A 42 -27.41 20.83 23.77
C GLY A 42 -28.43 19.71 23.50
N HIS A 43 -28.21 18.91 22.46
CA HIS A 43 -29.11 17.87 21.94
C HIS A 43 -28.30 16.62 21.58
N THR A 44 -28.93 15.44 21.64
CA THR A 44 -28.24 14.20 21.25
C THR A 44 -28.03 14.16 19.74
N VAL A 45 -27.08 13.34 19.27
CA VAL A 45 -26.90 13.11 17.82
C VAL A 45 -28.21 12.64 17.19
N ALA A 46 -28.97 11.78 17.86
CA ALA A 46 -30.27 11.31 17.39
C ALA A 46 -31.27 12.46 17.18
N ASP A 47 -31.34 13.40 18.13
CA ASP A 47 -32.21 14.58 18.03
C ASP A 47 -31.78 15.49 16.88
N ILE A 48 -30.47 15.73 16.71
CA ILE A 48 -29.92 16.56 15.63
C ILE A 48 -30.26 15.95 14.26
N PHE A 49 -30.13 14.63 14.11
CA PHE A 49 -30.54 13.93 12.88
C PHE A 49 -32.04 14.06 12.64
N ALA A 50 -32.87 13.98 13.68
CA ALA A 50 -34.32 14.14 13.56
C ALA A 50 -34.74 15.57 13.19
N SER A 51 -34.07 16.59 13.72
CA SER A 51 -34.45 17.99 13.53
C SER A 51 -33.79 18.67 12.33
N GLU A 52 -32.51 18.38 12.06
CA GLU A 52 -31.71 19.04 11.02
C GLU A 52 -31.31 18.11 9.87
N GLY A 53 -31.62 16.82 9.98
CA GLY A 53 -31.19 15.81 9.02
C GLY A 53 -29.69 15.54 9.03
N GLU A 54 -29.24 14.63 8.16
CA GLU A 54 -27.82 14.30 8.05
C GLU A 54 -26.98 15.52 7.64
N ILE A 55 -27.47 16.35 6.71
CA ILE A 55 -26.74 17.54 6.25
C ILE A 55 -26.44 18.50 7.40
N GLY A 56 -27.42 18.73 8.29
CA GLY A 56 -27.24 19.58 9.47
C GLY A 56 -26.23 19.00 10.44
N PHE A 57 -26.33 17.69 10.73
CA PHE A 57 -25.33 17.00 11.54
C PHE A 57 -23.92 17.10 10.95
N ARG A 58 -23.73 16.86 9.64
CA ARG A 58 -22.41 16.94 9.00
C ARG A 58 -21.79 18.32 9.05
N ARG A 59 -22.60 19.38 8.93
CA ARG A 59 -22.14 20.76 9.10
C ARG A 59 -21.61 20.99 10.52
N ARG A 60 -22.31 20.50 11.54
CA ARG A 60 -21.89 20.59 12.95
C ARG A 60 -20.63 19.76 13.23
N GLU A 61 -20.59 18.52 12.72
CA GLU A 61 -19.44 17.61 12.83
C GLU A 61 -18.17 18.25 12.26
N ARG A 62 -18.25 18.89 11.08
CA ARG A 62 -17.13 19.63 10.48
C ARG A 62 -16.69 20.83 11.33
N ALA A 63 -17.64 21.62 11.84
CA ALA A 63 -17.32 22.78 12.69
C ALA A 63 -16.68 22.38 14.04
N ALA A 64 -17.14 21.27 14.64
CA ALA A 64 -16.53 20.70 15.83
C ALA A 64 -15.11 20.18 15.54
N LEU A 65 -14.91 19.46 14.43
CA LEU A 65 -13.59 18.97 14.02
C LEU A 65 -12.59 20.12 13.84
N GLN A 66 -13.00 21.22 13.19
CA GLN A 66 -12.16 22.40 13.00
C GLN A 66 -11.66 22.97 14.31
N ARG A 67 -12.56 23.21 15.27
CA ARG A 67 -12.16 23.76 16.58
C ARG A 67 -11.25 22.81 17.37
N ILE A 68 -11.51 21.51 17.30
CA ILE A 68 -10.66 20.51 17.96
C ILE A 68 -9.26 20.51 17.32
N ALA A 69 -9.17 20.59 16.00
CA ALA A 69 -7.92 20.61 15.26
C ALA A 69 -7.08 21.88 15.54
N ASP A 70 -7.73 22.99 15.89
CA ASP A 70 -7.08 24.24 16.30
C ASP A 70 -6.71 24.26 17.81
N GLY A 71 -7.06 23.20 18.55
CA GLY A 71 -6.84 23.07 19.99
C GLY A 71 -5.51 22.42 20.39
N PRO A 72 -5.31 22.16 21.69
CA PRO A 72 -4.14 21.44 22.17
C PRO A 72 -4.17 19.95 21.76
N ALA A 73 -2.98 19.36 21.59
CA ALA A 73 -2.82 17.97 21.19
C ALA A 73 -3.68 17.00 22.05
N ALA A 74 -4.51 16.22 21.38
CA ALA A 74 -5.48 15.32 22.00
C ALA A 74 -5.55 13.97 21.28
N VAL A 75 -6.08 12.96 21.95
CA VAL A 75 -6.54 11.72 21.31
C VAL A 75 -8.02 11.87 21.02
N ILE A 76 -8.42 11.78 19.76
CA ILE A 76 -9.76 12.13 19.29
C ILE A 76 -10.38 10.91 18.64
N ALA A 77 -11.50 10.42 19.17
CA ALA A 77 -12.34 9.44 18.47
C ALA A 77 -13.34 10.16 17.57
N THR A 78 -13.46 9.75 16.31
CA THR A 78 -14.43 10.35 15.37
C THR A 78 -15.66 9.48 15.19
N GLY A 79 -16.79 10.08 14.81
CA GLY A 79 -17.94 9.35 14.30
C GLY A 79 -17.59 8.48 13.09
N GLY A 80 -18.35 7.40 12.87
CA GLY A 80 -18.07 6.45 11.78
C GLY A 80 -18.20 7.06 10.37
N GLY A 81 -18.99 8.14 10.23
CA GLY A 81 -19.11 8.88 8.97
C GLY A 81 -18.09 10.00 8.81
N ALA A 82 -17.42 10.45 9.88
CA ALA A 82 -16.69 11.72 9.90
C ALA A 82 -15.64 11.84 8.79
N ALA A 83 -14.87 10.77 8.53
CA ALA A 83 -13.84 10.75 7.49
C ALA A 83 -14.40 10.82 6.06
N CYS A 84 -15.66 10.45 5.86
CA CYS A 84 -16.31 10.33 4.55
C CYS A 84 -16.95 11.62 4.06
N HIS A 85 -16.89 12.70 4.84
CA HIS A 85 -17.62 13.94 4.56
C HIS A 85 -16.67 15.12 4.37
N GLY A 86 -16.87 15.84 3.26
CA GLY A 86 -16.08 17.03 2.93
C GLY A 86 -14.58 16.76 2.90
N ASP A 87 -13.81 17.66 3.50
CA ASP A 87 -12.35 17.59 3.63
C ASP A 87 -11.89 17.11 5.01
N ASN A 88 -12.79 16.56 5.82
CA ASN A 88 -12.52 16.17 7.21
C ASN A 88 -11.31 15.24 7.33
N LEU A 89 -11.18 14.24 6.45
CA LEU A 89 -10.03 13.33 6.48
C LEU A 89 -8.71 14.05 6.19
N ALA A 90 -8.70 14.91 5.18
CA ALA A 90 -7.52 15.70 4.84
C ALA A 90 -7.14 16.64 5.98
N GLN A 91 -8.13 17.26 6.63
CA GLN A 91 -7.92 18.07 7.83
C GLN A 91 -7.34 17.28 9.00
N MET A 92 -7.89 16.11 9.31
CA MET A 92 -7.36 15.23 10.35
C MET A 92 -5.90 14.89 10.07
N ARG A 93 -5.57 14.55 8.81
CA ARG A 93 -4.20 14.21 8.41
C ARG A 93 -3.22 15.38 8.58
N ARG A 94 -3.62 16.60 8.20
CA ARG A 94 -2.77 17.80 8.38
C ARG A 94 -2.51 18.13 9.85
N SER A 95 -3.50 17.88 10.70
CA SER A 95 -3.50 18.29 12.11
C SER A 95 -3.01 17.18 13.06
N GLY A 96 -2.86 15.95 12.58
CA GLY A 96 -2.62 14.80 13.44
C GLY A 96 -2.38 13.47 12.75
N LEU A 97 -1.87 12.52 13.52
CA LEU A 97 -1.75 11.14 13.09
C LEU A 97 -3.15 10.49 13.08
N THR A 98 -3.75 10.39 11.90
CA THR A 98 -4.99 9.63 11.66
C THR A 98 -4.75 8.13 11.56
N ILE A 99 -5.41 7.36 12.41
CA ILE A 99 -5.34 5.90 12.49
C ILE A 99 -6.75 5.32 12.32
N ALA A 100 -6.91 4.47 11.32
CA ALA A 100 -8.14 3.73 11.11
C ALA A 100 -8.16 2.43 11.96
N LEU A 101 -9.11 2.34 12.88
CA LEU A 101 -9.39 1.10 13.60
C LEU A 101 -10.34 0.23 12.78
N THR A 102 -9.95 -1.01 12.52
CA THR A 102 -10.68 -1.92 11.65
C THR A 102 -11.15 -3.18 12.38
N ALA A 103 -12.26 -3.72 11.90
CA ALA A 103 -12.81 -5.02 12.27
C ALA A 103 -13.74 -5.48 11.12
N PRO A 104 -13.91 -6.79 10.87
CA PRO A 104 -14.94 -7.29 9.97
C PRO A 104 -16.31 -6.79 10.38
N LEU A 105 -17.21 -6.65 9.41
CA LEU A 105 -18.56 -6.16 9.65
C LEU A 105 -19.30 -7.01 10.70
N ALA A 106 -19.16 -8.34 10.63
CA ALA A 106 -19.77 -9.25 11.60
C ALA A 106 -19.32 -8.94 13.05
N THR A 107 -18.03 -8.70 13.26
CA THR A 107 -17.46 -8.33 14.57
C THR A 107 -17.94 -6.95 15.01
N ALA A 108 -17.97 -5.97 14.10
CA ALA A 108 -18.50 -4.64 14.39
C ALA A 108 -19.99 -4.70 14.78
N ARG A 109 -20.80 -5.51 14.10
CA ARG A 109 -22.22 -5.74 14.41
C ARG A 109 -22.38 -6.36 15.80
N ALA A 110 -21.72 -7.49 16.06
CA ALA A 110 -21.80 -8.17 17.35
C ALA A 110 -21.42 -7.25 18.53
N ARG A 111 -20.37 -6.43 18.37
CA ARG A 111 -19.96 -5.43 19.37
C ARG A 111 -20.98 -4.31 19.54
N ALA A 112 -21.66 -3.95 18.48
CA ALA A 112 -22.65 -2.90 18.55
C ALA A 112 -23.95 -3.37 19.20
N ASP A 113 -24.38 -4.61 18.91
CA ASP A 113 -25.55 -5.24 19.52
C ASP A 113 -25.35 -5.46 21.03
N ALA A 114 -24.10 -5.73 21.46
CA ALA A 114 -23.73 -5.87 22.87
C ALA A 114 -23.54 -4.53 23.61
N GLY A 115 -23.57 -3.39 22.91
CA GLY A 115 -23.31 -2.08 23.49
C GLY A 115 -24.57 -1.36 23.98
N GLU A 116 -24.40 -0.46 24.95
CA GLU A 116 -25.52 0.32 25.52
C GLU A 116 -25.89 1.57 24.69
N ARG A 117 -24.99 2.06 23.83
CA ARG A 117 -25.22 3.27 23.01
C ARG A 117 -26.12 2.93 21.83
N GLU A 118 -27.28 3.57 21.76
CA GLU A 118 -28.22 3.43 20.64
C GLU A 118 -27.60 3.94 19.34
N ARG A 119 -27.70 3.15 18.27
CA ARG A 119 -27.09 3.45 16.96
C ARG A 119 -28.13 3.32 15.86
N PRO A 120 -28.77 4.44 15.47
CA PRO A 120 -29.86 4.43 14.50
C PRO A 120 -29.53 3.71 13.18
N LEU A 121 -28.28 3.82 12.71
CA LEU A 121 -27.79 3.17 11.48
C LEU A 121 -27.74 1.63 11.55
N LEU A 122 -27.84 1.00 12.72
CA LEU A 122 -27.88 -0.46 12.87
C LEU A 122 -29.28 -1.05 12.77
N ARG A 123 -30.31 -0.20 12.64
CA ARG A 123 -31.68 -0.66 12.31
C ARG A 123 -31.85 -0.98 10.82
N ALA A 124 -30.80 -0.77 10.02
CA ALA A 124 -30.75 -1.11 8.61
C ALA A 124 -30.64 -2.62 8.40
N THR A 125 -31.07 -3.08 7.22
CA THR A 125 -30.91 -4.46 6.78
C THR A 125 -29.43 -4.85 6.66
N GLU A 126 -29.15 -6.15 6.64
CA GLU A 126 -27.77 -6.64 6.48
C GLU A 126 -27.12 -6.17 5.18
N ALA A 127 -27.90 -6.12 4.10
CA ALA A 127 -27.44 -5.62 2.80
C ALA A 127 -27.10 -4.12 2.84
N GLU A 128 -27.90 -3.30 3.51
CA GLU A 128 -27.64 -1.86 3.67
C GLU A 128 -26.41 -1.61 4.54
N LEU A 129 -26.19 -2.40 5.60
CA LEU A 129 -25.00 -2.30 6.45
C LEU A 129 -23.74 -2.71 5.70
N GLU A 130 -23.79 -3.78 4.90
CA GLU A 130 -22.68 -4.20 4.06
C GLU A 130 -22.34 -3.13 3.01
N ALA A 131 -23.35 -2.58 2.34
CA ALA A 131 -23.16 -1.47 1.39
C ALA A 131 -22.57 -0.23 2.07
N LEU A 132 -23.02 0.10 3.28
CA LEU A 132 -22.47 1.21 4.07
C LEU A 132 -21.02 0.96 4.51
N TYR A 133 -20.68 -0.27 4.90
CA TYR A 133 -19.32 -0.64 5.26
C TYR A 133 -18.39 -0.51 4.06
N ARG A 134 -18.78 -1.09 2.92
CA ARG A 134 -18.01 -1.03 1.65
C ARG A 134 -17.81 0.39 1.15
N SER A 135 -18.87 1.21 1.14
CA SER A 135 -18.77 2.60 0.68
C SER A 135 -17.85 3.49 1.53
N ARG A 136 -17.64 3.16 2.81
CA ARG A 136 -16.80 3.96 3.72
C ARG A 136 -15.35 3.50 3.77
N GLU A 137 -15.07 2.22 3.51
CA GLU A 137 -13.73 1.65 3.61
C GLU A 137 -12.66 2.40 2.78
N PRO A 138 -12.92 2.84 1.53
CA PRO A 138 -11.95 3.60 0.75
C PRO A 138 -11.46 4.88 1.44
N MET A 139 -12.31 5.52 2.25
CA MET A 139 -11.92 6.69 3.04
C MET A 139 -11.05 6.31 4.24
N TYR A 140 -11.29 5.16 4.87
CA TYR A 140 -10.45 4.70 5.97
C TYR A 140 -9.06 4.25 5.50
N ARG A 141 -8.95 3.69 4.29
CA ARG A 141 -7.66 3.30 3.66
C ARG A 141 -6.71 4.47 3.48
N GLN A 142 -7.27 5.68 3.34
CA GLN A 142 -6.51 6.92 3.21
C GLN A 142 -6.00 7.47 4.56
N ALA A 143 -6.27 6.83 5.70
CA ALA A 143 -5.62 7.18 6.97
C ALA A 143 -4.09 6.98 6.90
N HIS A 144 -3.32 7.58 7.81
CA HIS A 144 -1.88 7.36 7.86
C HIS A 144 -1.53 5.91 8.21
N ALA A 145 -2.34 5.26 9.05
CA ALA A 145 -2.15 3.89 9.47
C ALA A 145 -3.49 3.19 9.67
N CYS A 146 -3.48 1.86 9.68
CA CYS A 146 -4.61 1.07 10.16
C CYS A 146 -4.17 0.10 11.27
N VAL A 147 -5.11 -0.23 12.15
CA VAL A 147 -4.89 -1.20 13.25
C VAL A 147 -6.12 -2.09 13.35
N ARG A 148 -5.90 -3.40 13.22
CA ARG A 148 -6.96 -4.41 13.42
C ARG A 148 -7.27 -4.53 14.90
N THR A 149 -8.55 -4.48 15.23
CA THR A 149 -9.02 -4.51 16.62
C THR A 149 -9.54 -5.89 17.05
N GLU A 150 -9.45 -6.88 16.17
CA GLU A 150 -9.82 -8.26 16.46
C GLU A 150 -8.80 -8.91 17.40
N ASP A 151 -9.29 -9.86 18.21
CA ASP A 151 -8.47 -10.76 19.04
C ASP A 151 -7.41 -10.07 19.90
N SER A 152 -7.68 -8.82 20.28
CA SER A 152 -6.74 -7.96 21.00
C SER A 152 -7.51 -7.13 22.02
N GLU A 153 -7.03 -7.13 23.26
CA GLU A 153 -7.62 -6.31 24.31
C GLU A 153 -7.36 -4.82 24.06
N PRO A 154 -8.31 -3.92 24.40
CA PRO A 154 -8.14 -2.48 24.18
C PRO A 154 -6.86 -1.89 24.79
N ALA A 155 -6.42 -2.41 25.94
CA ALA A 155 -5.20 -1.95 26.62
C ALA A 155 -3.90 -2.32 25.86
N LEU A 156 -3.91 -3.47 25.16
CA LEU A 156 -2.81 -3.90 24.29
C LEU A 156 -2.80 -3.07 23.00
N LEU A 157 -3.96 -2.89 22.36
CA LEU A 157 -4.09 -2.03 21.18
C LEU A 157 -3.63 -0.60 21.47
N ALA A 158 -4.02 -0.03 22.61
CA ALA A 158 -3.56 1.29 23.02
C ALA A 158 -2.04 1.35 23.24
N ARG A 159 -1.39 0.25 23.65
CA ARG A 159 0.08 0.17 23.77
C ARG A 159 0.74 0.16 22.39
N GLU A 160 0.22 -0.64 21.47
CA GLU A 160 0.73 -0.75 20.10
C GLU A 160 0.58 0.58 19.36
N ILE A 161 -0.59 1.23 19.48
CA ILE A 161 -0.83 2.56 18.90
C ILE A 161 0.08 3.60 19.54
N ALA A 162 0.30 3.58 20.86
CA ALA A 162 1.23 4.50 21.50
C ALA A 162 2.68 4.34 20.97
N ALA A 163 3.11 3.10 20.67
CA ALA A 163 4.41 2.84 20.06
C ALA A 163 4.49 3.38 18.62
N LEU A 164 3.40 3.26 17.85
CA LEU A 164 3.29 3.87 16.53
C LEU A 164 3.35 5.40 16.60
N VAL A 165 2.59 6.03 17.52
CA VAL A 165 2.61 7.48 17.75
C VAL A 165 4.01 7.96 18.10
N ALA A 166 4.69 7.27 19.04
CA ALA A 166 6.05 7.61 19.42
C ALA A 166 7.02 7.55 18.22
N ARG A 167 6.89 6.55 17.33
CA ARG A 167 7.68 6.49 16.09
C ARG A 167 7.32 7.61 15.13
N ALA A 168 6.05 7.89 14.93
CA ALA A 168 5.61 8.95 14.03
C ALA A 168 6.14 10.32 14.46
N GLU A 169 6.16 10.61 15.75
CA GLU A 169 6.66 11.87 16.30
C GLU A 169 8.18 12.05 16.18
N THR A 170 8.93 10.99 15.85
CA THR A 170 10.37 11.12 15.52
C THR A 170 10.61 11.67 14.12
N LEU A 171 9.67 11.47 13.20
CA LEU A 171 9.82 11.97 11.84
C LEU A 171 9.69 13.50 11.82
N PRO A 172 10.41 14.20 10.93
CA PRO A 172 10.16 15.62 10.67
C PRO A 172 8.73 15.88 10.17
N ASP A 173 8.20 17.08 10.41
CA ASP A 173 6.79 17.41 10.13
C ASP A 173 6.39 17.20 8.66
N ASP A 174 7.30 17.46 7.72
CA ASP A 174 7.12 17.24 6.27
C ASP A 174 7.00 15.75 5.92
N ALA A 175 7.80 14.89 6.56
CA ALA A 175 7.71 13.44 6.41
C ALA A 175 6.46 12.87 7.07
N GLN A 176 6.07 13.37 8.25
CA GLN A 176 4.89 12.88 8.96
C GLN A 176 3.60 13.02 8.13
N GLU A 177 3.40 14.16 7.49
CA GLU A 177 2.20 14.44 6.67
C GLU A 177 2.12 13.55 5.42
N GLN A 178 3.28 13.18 4.89
CA GLN A 178 3.43 12.43 3.65
C GLN A 178 3.59 10.92 3.87
N ALA A 179 3.58 10.47 5.14
CA ALA A 179 3.78 9.09 5.51
C ALA A 179 2.48 8.28 5.47
N SER A 180 2.57 7.08 4.92
CA SER A 180 1.70 5.95 5.26
C SER A 180 2.48 4.95 6.09
N TRP A 181 1.82 4.21 6.97
CA TRP A 181 2.47 3.31 7.91
C TRP A 181 1.99 1.89 7.70
N VAL A 182 2.95 0.97 7.71
CA VAL A 182 2.68 -0.45 7.93
C VAL A 182 2.81 -0.71 9.41
N ALA A 183 1.70 -1.02 10.08
CA ALA A 183 1.62 -1.13 11.55
C ALA A 183 1.38 -2.58 11.99
N LEU A 184 2.45 -3.33 12.20
CA LEU A 184 2.41 -4.75 12.58
C LEU A 184 2.53 -4.91 14.10
N ARG A 185 2.17 -6.09 14.61
CA ARG A 185 2.33 -6.42 16.04
C ARG A 185 3.77 -6.35 16.51
N GLU A 186 4.72 -6.73 15.64
CA GLU A 186 6.15 -6.71 15.92
C GLU A 186 6.78 -5.31 15.73
N GLY A 187 6.04 -4.35 15.18
CA GLY A 187 6.47 -2.97 15.00
C GLY A 187 5.91 -2.32 13.74
N ALA A 188 6.22 -1.03 13.57
CA ALA A 188 5.75 -0.24 12.44
C ALA A 188 6.88 0.43 11.65
N TYR A 189 6.72 0.61 10.35
CA TYR A 189 7.65 1.40 9.54
C TYR A 189 6.89 2.36 8.62
N PRO A 190 7.45 3.56 8.35
CA PRO A 190 6.86 4.53 7.46
C PRO A 190 7.23 4.26 5.99
N VAL A 191 6.29 4.56 5.12
CA VAL A 191 6.44 4.73 3.66
C VAL A 191 6.18 6.20 3.39
N VAL A 192 7.23 6.97 3.06
CA VAL A 192 7.13 8.41 2.83
C VAL A 192 7.20 8.68 1.34
N VAL A 193 6.13 9.27 0.79
CA VAL A 193 6.02 9.64 -0.63
C VAL A 193 6.12 11.15 -0.77
N ALA A 194 7.29 11.61 -1.19
CA ALA A 194 7.66 13.02 -1.13
C ALA A 194 8.70 13.40 -2.19
N GLU A 195 8.46 14.50 -2.89
CA GLU A 195 9.41 15.05 -3.87
C GLU A 195 10.71 15.49 -3.19
N GLY A 196 11.86 15.07 -3.73
CA GLY A 196 13.17 15.30 -3.13
C GLY A 196 13.43 14.41 -1.91
N GLY A 197 12.65 13.34 -1.72
CA GLY A 197 12.87 12.37 -0.66
C GLY A 197 14.26 11.72 -0.72
N SER A 198 14.84 11.57 -1.91
CA SER A 198 16.19 11.03 -2.09
C SER A 198 17.28 11.93 -1.48
N ASP A 199 17.08 13.25 -1.44
CA ASP A 199 18.00 14.20 -0.77
C ASP A 199 17.84 14.20 0.75
N ARG A 200 16.67 13.76 1.25
CA ARG A 200 16.31 13.80 2.67
C ARG A 200 16.41 12.45 3.35
N VAL A 201 16.74 11.39 2.60
CA VAL A 201 16.83 10.01 3.10
C VAL A 201 17.72 9.91 4.35
N GLY A 202 18.89 10.54 4.38
CA GLY A 202 19.76 10.52 5.55
C GLY A 202 19.10 11.14 6.79
N THR A 203 18.53 12.33 6.66
CA THR A 203 17.84 13.04 7.75
C THR A 203 16.66 12.24 8.29
N TRP A 204 15.83 11.68 7.40
CA TRP A 204 14.68 10.86 7.81
C TRP A 204 15.11 9.55 8.46
N LEU A 205 16.17 8.92 7.97
CA LEU A 205 16.75 7.73 8.59
C LEU A 205 17.31 8.03 9.97
N ARG A 206 17.95 9.18 10.18
CA ARG A 206 18.44 9.60 11.50
C ARG A 206 17.29 9.64 12.50
N SER A 207 16.15 10.21 12.10
CA SER A 207 14.92 10.23 12.90
C SER A 207 14.41 8.84 13.26
N VAL A 208 14.32 7.93 12.29
CA VAL A 208 13.79 6.57 12.51
C VAL A 208 14.73 5.70 13.37
N LEU A 209 16.04 5.86 13.21
CA LEU A 209 17.05 5.12 13.98
C LEU A 209 17.22 5.68 15.40
N GLY A 210 16.88 6.95 15.62
CA GLY A 210 17.02 7.64 16.89
C GLY A 210 18.48 7.70 17.34
N GLU A 211 18.74 7.28 18.57
CA GLU A 211 20.11 7.23 19.12
C GLU A 211 20.98 6.14 18.50
N ARG A 212 20.38 5.15 17.83
CA ARG A 212 21.14 4.04 17.23
C ARG A 212 21.91 4.54 16.01
N ARG A 213 23.24 4.40 16.05
CA ARG A 213 24.12 4.67 14.90
C ARG A 213 24.57 3.35 14.27
N PRO A 214 24.33 3.13 12.97
CA PRO A 214 24.88 1.97 12.30
C PRO A 214 26.42 2.04 12.23
N SER A 215 27.07 0.90 12.39
CA SER A 215 28.54 0.80 12.26
C SER A 215 29.03 0.99 10.82
N ARG A 216 28.17 0.67 9.84
CA ARG A 216 28.34 0.92 8.41
C ARG A 216 26.99 1.12 7.73
N VAL A 217 26.99 1.91 6.66
CA VAL A 217 25.87 2.02 5.74
C VAL A 217 26.35 1.63 4.34
N ALA A 218 25.63 0.72 3.69
CA ALA A 218 25.91 0.31 2.32
C ALA A 218 24.68 0.54 1.44
N VAL A 219 24.85 1.29 0.36
CA VAL A 219 23.88 1.39 -0.72
C VAL A 219 24.13 0.25 -1.70
N VAL A 220 23.08 -0.50 -2.02
CA VAL A 220 23.08 -1.51 -3.10
C VAL A 220 22.20 -0.99 -4.22
N SER A 221 22.71 -0.99 -5.44
CA SER A 221 22.02 -0.49 -6.64
C SER A 221 22.37 -1.29 -7.88
N ASP A 222 21.74 -1.01 -9.01
CA ASP A 222 22.09 -1.60 -10.30
C ASP A 222 22.94 -0.65 -11.16
N ASP A 223 23.52 -1.17 -12.24
CA ASP A 223 24.40 -0.44 -13.16
C ASP A 223 23.72 0.64 -14.01
N ASN A 224 22.38 0.68 -14.07
CA ASN A 224 21.64 1.78 -14.68
C ASN A 224 21.35 2.90 -13.67
N VAL A 225 20.94 2.55 -12.44
CA VAL A 225 20.49 3.50 -11.42
C VAL A 225 21.66 4.13 -10.66
N ALA A 226 22.71 3.36 -10.36
CA ALA A 226 23.84 3.83 -9.57
C ALA A 226 24.56 5.05 -10.18
N PRO A 227 24.85 5.09 -11.50
CA PRO A 227 25.49 6.26 -12.11
C PRO A 227 24.61 7.53 -12.10
N LEU A 228 23.28 7.36 -12.06
CA LEU A 228 22.32 8.47 -12.10
C LEU A 228 22.05 9.04 -10.70
N HIS A 229 21.86 8.17 -9.71
CA HIS A 229 21.30 8.56 -8.40
C HIS A 229 22.14 8.10 -7.20
N GLY A 230 23.10 7.19 -7.39
CA GLY A 230 23.86 6.57 -6.30
C GLY A 230 24.63 7.59 -5.45
N GLU A 231 25.37 8.49 -6.10
CA GLU A 231 26.15 9.51 -5.39
C GLU A 231 25.28 10.54 -4.67
N ARG A 232 24.11 10.89 -5.24
CA ARG A 232 23.13 11.79 -4.60
C ARG A 232 22.65 11.21 -3.27
N VAL A 233 22.22 9.95 -3.28
CA VAL A 233 21.76 9.23 -2.08
C VAL A 233 22.90 9.04 -1.07
N ARG A 234 24.10 8.70 -1.54
CA ARG A 234 25.29 8.53 -0.68
C ARG A 234 25.63 9.82 0.06
N ARG A 235 25.63 10.97 -0.62
CA ARG A 235 25.84 12.29 0.00
C ARG A 235 24.76 12.66 1.01
N ALA A 236 23.50 12.37 0.70
CA ALA A 236 22.39 12.62 1.62
C ALA A 236 22.54 11.80 2.92
N ILE A 237 22.99 10.55 2.81
CA ILE A 237 23.29 9.67 3.95
C ILE A 237 24.49 10.19 4.76
N ASP A 238 25.61 10.48 4.10
CA ASP A 238 26.84 10.95 4.74
C ASP A 238 26.62 12.29 5.46
N GLY A 239 25.88 13.21 4.83
CA GLY A 239 25.56 14.53 5.40
C GLY A 239 24.67 14.48 6.64
N ALA A 240 24.01 13.35 6.91
CA ALA A 240 23.16 13.16 8.08
C ALA A 240 23.90 12.54 9.29
N ASP A 241 25.21 12.28 9.17
CA ASP A 241 26.06 11.73 10.24
C ASP A 241 25.44 10.45 10.88
N LEU A 242 24.94 9.56 10.02
CA LEU A 242 24.41 8.25 10.47
C LEU A 242 25.53 7.33 10.98
N CYS A 243 26.70 7.42 10.37
CA CYS A 243 27.86 6.57 10.59
C CYS A 243 29.14 7.40 10.51
N GLU A 244 30.15 7.05 11.30
CA GLU A 244 31.47 7.71 11.26
C GLU A 244 32.21 7.46 9.93
N ARG A 245 31.94 6.31 9.29
CA ARG A 245 32.55 5.95 8.01
C ARG A 245 31.64 6.38 6.86
N PRO A 246 32.23 6.82 5.73
CA PRO A 246 31.46 7.11 4.53
C PRO A 246 30.63 5.91 4.09
N CYS A 247 29.43 6.18 3.61
CA CYS A 247 28.56 5.19 3.00
C CYS A 247 29.23 4.59 1.77
N SER A 248 29.23 3.26 1.66
CA SER A 248 29.74 2.53 0.48
C SER A 248 28.63 2.33 -0.56
N LEU A 249 28.98 2.23 -1.84
CA LEU A 249 28.05 1.93 -2.95
C LEU A 249 28.48 0.62 -3.63
N HIS A 250 27.55 -0.33 -3.72
CA HIS A 250 27.75 -1.66 -4.30
C HIS A 250 26.78 -1.84 -5.47
N THR A 251 27.29 -2.31 -6.61
CA THR A 251 26.50 -2.41 -7.84
C THR A 251 26.32 -3.86 -8.30
N VAL A 252 25.12 -4.14 -8.81
CA VAL A 252 24.79 -5.39 -9.52
C VAL A 252 24.39 -5.07 -10.97
N ALA A 253 24.36 -6.09 -11.84
CA ALA A 253 23.84 -5.89 -13.18
C ALA A 253 22.33 -5.62 -13.13
N ALA A 254 21.82 -4.74 -13.97
CA ALA A 254 20.38 -4.52 -14.08
C ALA A 254 19.64 -5.74 -14.64
N GLY A 255 18.38 -5.90 -14.22
CA GLY A 255 17.46 -6.91 -14.73
C GLY A 255 17.32 -8.17 -13.88
N GLU A 256 16.26 -8.95 -14.16
CA GLU A 256 15.82 -10.09 -13.34
C GLU A 256 16.90 -11.16 -13.14
N ARG A 257 17.84 -11.31 -14.08
CA ARG A 257 18.96 -12.28 -13.99
C ARG A 257 19.87 -12.08 -12.79
N SER A 258 19.83 -10.91 -12.15
CA SER A 258 20.57 -10.65 -10.90
C SER A 258 19.94 -11.30 -9.67
N LYS A 259 18.67 -11.73 -9.73
CA LYS A 259 17.99 -12.41 -8.64
C LYS A 259 18.36 -13.89 -8.59
N ARG A 260 19.61 -14.19 -8.23
CA ARG A 260 20.13 -15.56 -8.13
C ARG A 260 21.17 -15.70 -7.03
N PHE A 261 21.36 -16.93 -6.55
CA PHE A 261 22.28 -17.25 -5.45
C PHE A 261 23.71 -16.75 -5.68
N GLU A 262 24.20 -16.82 -6.92
CA GLU A 262 25.57 -16.39 -7.25
C GLU A 262 25.79 -14.91 -6.96
N VAL A 263 24.82 -14.05 -7.30
CA VAL A 263 24.89 -12.61 -7.05
C VAL A 263 24.67 -12.30 -5.57
N LEU A 264 23.73 -13.00 -4.92
CA LEU A 264 23.52 -12.90 -3.47
C LEU A 264 24.80 -13.23 -2.69
N GLY A 265 25.46 -14.35 -3.01
CA GLY A 265 26.69 -14.78 -2.34
C GLY A 265 27.82 -13.77 -2.50
N ARG A 266 28.04 -13.32 -3.74
CA ARG A 266 29.03 -12.26 -4.03
C ARG A 266 28.76 -10.98 -3.23
N LEU A 267 27.50 -10.52 -3.22
CA LEU A 267 27.13 -9.29 -2.50
C LEU A 267 27.33 -9.45 -0.99
N VAL A 268 27.02 -10.62 -0.42
CA VAL A 268 27.32 -10.90 0.99
C VAL A 268 28.82 -10.85 1.27
N ASP A 269 29.65 -11.47 0.44
CA ASP A 269 31.11 -11.47 0.60
C ASP A 269 31.68 -10.05 0.50
N GLU A 270 31.24 -9.27 -0.49
CA GLU A 270 31.62 -7.86 -0.68
C GLU A 270 31.27 -7.01 0.54
N LEU A 271 30.05 -7.13 1.06
CA LEU A 271 29.59 -6.37 2.22
C LEU A 271 30.36 -6.75 3.51
N VAL A 272 30.66 -8.03 3.72
CA VAL A 272 31.46 -8.47 4.87
C VAL A 272 32.91 -8.01 4.73
N ALA A 273 33.50 -8.08 3.53
CA ALA A 273 34.84 -7.58 3.26
C ALA A 273 34.95 -6.07 3.47
N GLU A 274 33.91 -5.33 3.10
CA GLU A 274 33.75 -3.90 3.42
C GLU A 274 33.46 -3.68 4.91
N GLY A 275 33.43 -4.71 5.75
CA GLY A 275 33.34 -4.59 7.21
C GLY A 275 31.96 -4.19 7.71
N LEU A 276 30.89 -4.59 7.02
CA LEU A 276 29.56 -4.63 7.61
C LEU A 276 29.52 -5.69 8.73
N ASP A 277 28.74 -5.41 9.77
CA ASP A 277 28.49 -6.24 10.94
C ASP A 277 26.98 -6.28 11.29
N ARG A 278 26.63 -6.87 12.45
CA ARG A 278 25.23 -7.01 12.93
C ARG A 278 24.49 -5.69 13.17
N SER A 279 25.22 -4.59 13.32
CA SER A 279 24.70 -3.24 13.56
C SER A 279 24.72 -2.35 12.32
N SER A 280 25.18 -2.86 11.17
CA SER A 280 25.19 -2.14 9.91
C SER A 280 23.79 -1.99 9.30
N LEU A 281 23.67 -1.14 8.26
CA LEU A 281 22.44 -0.81 7.57
C LEU A 281 22.62 -0.99 6.05
N VAL A 282 21.66 -1.64 5.40
CA VAL A 282 21.59 -1.73 3.93
C VAL A 282 20.56 -0.73 3.40
N VAL A 283 20.89 -0.03 2.32
CA VAL A 283 19.97 0.84 1.58
C VAL A 283 19.83 0.30 0.16
N ALA A 284 18.63 -0.15 -0.22
CA ALA A 284 18.33 -0.65 -1.55
C ALA A 284 17.86 0.51 -2.44
N LEU A 285 18.69 0.92 -3.41
CA LEU A 285 18.39 2.00 -4.37
C LEU A 285 18.18 1.39 -5.76
N GLY A 286 16.93 1.26 -6.21
CA GLY A 286 16.65 0.66 -7.51
C GLY A 286 15.20 0.25 -7.71
N GLY A 287 14.95 -0.52 -8.76
CA GLY A 287 13.64 -1.15 -9.00
C GLY A 287 13.37 -2.36 -8.08
N GLY A 288 12.30 -3.09 -8.36
CA GLY A 288 11.89 -4.27 -7.58
C GLY A 288 12.97 -5.34 -7.49
N VAL A 289 13.77 -5.52 -8.54
CA VAL A 289 14.91 -6.46 -8.56
C VAL A 289 15.95 -6.15 -7.49
N VAL A 290 16.40 -4.90 -7.41
CA VAL A 290 17.36 -4.45 -6.40
C VAL A 290 16.72 -4.52 -5.02
N GLY A 291 15.46 -4.09 -4.89
CA GLY A 291 14.72 -4.13 -3.63
C GLY A 291 14.61 -5.53 -3.03
N ASP A 292 14.29 -6.52 -3.86
CA ASP A 292 14.21 -7.94 -3.49
C ASP A 292 15.58 -8.50 -3.11
N LEU A 293 16.60 -8.32 -3.97
CA LEU A 293 17.92 -8.88 -3.78
C LEU A 293 18.63 -8.26 -2.57
N ALA A 294 18.64 -6.93 -2.45
CA ALA A 294 19.27 -6.23 -1.33
C ALA A 294 18.49 -6.47 -0.02
N GLY A 295 17.16 -6.54 -0.10
CA GLY A 295 16.31 -6.91 1.04
C GLY A 295 16.62 -8.32 1.54
N PHE A 296 16.77 -9.29 0.64
CA PHE A 296 17.10 -10.67 1.01
C PHE A 296 18.54 -10.81 1.49
N THR A 297 19.47 -10.07 0.88
CA THR A 297 20.85 -9.93 1.38
C THR A 297 20.84 -9.43 2.82
N ALA A 298 20.08 -8.38 3.13
CA ALA A 298 19.95 -7.86 4.48
C ALA A 298 19.31 -8.86 5.46
N ALA A 299 18.34 -9.66 5.01
CA ALA A 299 17.73 -10.72 5.82
C ALA A 299 18.73 -11.84 6.17
N CYS A 300 19.64 -12.18 5.25
CA CYS A 300 20.64 -13.23 5.44
C CYS A 300 21.88 -12.75 6.21
N LEU A 301 22.36 -11.53 5.92
CA LEU A 301 23.59 -10.99 6.46
C LEU A 301 23.52 -10.94 7.99
N TYR A 302 24.42 -11.66 8.66
CA TYR A 302 24.42 -11.89 10.10
C TYR A 302 23.08 -12.31 10.72
N ARG A 303 22.23 -13.00 9.95
CA ARG A 303 20.85 -13.41 10.31
C ARG A 303 19.87 -12.24 10.46
N GLY A 304 20.16 -11.12 9.83
CA GLY A 304 19.27 -9.98 9.74
C GLY A 304 19.93 -8.67 10.17
N VAL A 305 20.21 -7.82 9.20
CA VAL A 305 20.53 -6.41 9.40
C VAL A 305 19.38 -5.52 8.93
N PRO A 306 19.19 -4.31 9.51
CA PRO A 306 18.25 -3.32 9.00
C PRO A 306 18.40 -3.06 7.49
N VAL A 307 17.26 -2.86 6.81
CA VAL A 307 17.22 -2.43 5.41
C VAL A 307 16.30 -1.22 5.23
N VAL A 308 16.62 -0.35 4.27
CA VAL A 308 15.79 0.77 3.81
C VAL A 308 15.60 0.64 2.32
N GLN A 309 14.39 0.92 1.84
CA GLN A 309 14.07 0.87 0.41
C GLN A 309 13.97 2.29 -0.15
N VAL A 310 14.68 2.56 -1.25
CA VAL A 310 14.63 3.81 -2.02
C VAL A 310 14.28 3.43 -3.47
N PRO A 311 13.00 3.15 -3.76
CA PRO A 311 12.58 2.68 -5.08
C PRO A 311 12.77 3.74 -6.17
N SER A 312 13.32 3.34 -7.32
CA SER A 312 13.55 4.21 -8.49
C SER A 312 12.62 3.93 -9.67
N THR A 313 11.75 2.92 -9.58
CA THR A 313 10.73 2.60 -10.60
C THR A 313 9.33 2.79 -10.04
N LEU A 314 8.37 3.18 -10.87
CA LEU A 314 6.99 3.40 -10.43
C LEU A 314 6.37 2.14 -9.81
N LEU A 315 6.64 0.97 -10.42
CA LEU A 315 6.27 -0.34 -9.89
C LEU A 315 6.78 -0.56 -8.46
N ALA A 316 8.04 -0.25 -8.20
CA ALA A 316 8.63 -0.43 -6.88
C ALA A 316 8.08 0.58 -5.87
N MET A 317 7.80 1.81 -6.30
CA MET A 317 7.25 2.88 -5.45
C MET A 317 5.85 2.56 -4.92
N THR A 318 5.02 1.89 -5.72
CA THR A 318 3.63 1.60 -5.36
C THR A 318 3.40 0.17 -4.86
N ASP A 319 4.28 -0.78 -5.22
CA ASP A 319 4.09 -2.19 -4.89
C ASP A 319 5.33 -2.83 -4.24
N ALA A 320 6.38 -3.11 -5.03
CA ALA A 320 7.43 -4.07 -4.66
C ALA A 320 8.25 -3.68 -3.42
N ALA A 321 8.48 -2.39 -3.18
CA ALA A 321 9.23 -1.93 -2.01
C ALA A 321 8.44 -2.04 -0.69
N ILE A 322 7.13 -2.30 -0.76
CA ILE A 322 6.22 -2.25 0.39
C ILE A 322 5.73 -3.66 0.75
N GLY A 323 6.06 -4.09 1.96
CA GLY A 323 5.53 -5.31 2.59
C GLY A 323 6.56 -6.40 2.86
N GLY A 324 7.83 -6.10 2.62
CA GLY A 324 8.97 -6.88 3.08
C GLY A 324 9.06 -8.30 2.54
N LYS A 325 8.37 -8.61 1.43
CA LYS A 325 8.73 -9.79 0.65
C LYS A 325 10.03 -9.47 -0.06
N THR A 326 11.02 -10.33 0.10
CA THR A 326 12.35 -10.19 -0.49
C THR A 326 12.79 -11.56 -0.94
N GLY A 327 13.53 -11.68 -2.04
CA GLY A 327 13.92 -12.98 -2.52
C GLY A 327 14.71 -12.99 -3.81
N ILE A 328 14.96 -14.20 -4.28
CA ILE A 328 15.66 -14.50 -5.52
C ILE A 328 14.93 -15.61 -6.28
N ASP A 329 15.27 -15.74 -7.55
CA ASP A 329 14.74 -16.76 -8.43
C ASP A 329 15.64 -18.01 -8.41
N ILE A 330 15.02 -19.14 -8.73
CA ILE A 330 15.72 -20.41 -8.96
C ILE A 330 15.23 -21.02 -10.26
N ALA A 331 15.89 -22.06 -10.75
CA ALA A 331 15.50 -22.74 -12.00
C ALA A 331 14.03 -23.21 -12.02
N ALA A 332 13.44 -23.46 -10.85
CA ALA A 332 12.04 -23.86 -10.72
C ALA A 332 11.03 -22.70 -10.81
N GLY A 333 11.46 -21.43 -10.72
CA GLY A 333 10.57 -20.27 -10.81
C GLY A 333 11.05 -19.03 -10.06
N LYS A 334 10.31 -17.94 -10.26
CA LYS A 334 10.57 -16.63 -9.65
C LYS A 334 10.23 -16.61 -8.14
N ASN A 335 11.01 -15.86 -7.36
CA ASN A 335 10.75 -15.55 -5.94
C ASN A 335 10.52 -16.77 -5.01
N LEU A 336 10.98 -17.97 -5.38
CA LEU A 336 10.74 -19.19 -4.60
C LEU A 336 11.65 -19.32 -3.37
N VAL A 337 12.75 -18.55 -3.32
CA VAL A 337 13.65 -18.48 -2.16
C VAL A 337 13.70 -17.04 -1.67
N GLY A 338 13.36 -16.83 -0.40
CA GLY A 338 13.25 -15.48 0.13
C GLY A 338 12.92 -15.42 1.61
N ALA A 339 12.64 -14.22 2.09
CA ALA A 339 12.24 -13.93 3.46
C ALA A 339 11.20 -12.81 3.54
N PHE A 340 10.35 -12.86 4.57
CA PHE A 340 9.58 -11.72 5.02
C PHE A 340 10.46 -10.85 5.92
N TRP A 341 11.17 -9.88 5.35
CA TRP A 341 12.08 -8.95 6.03
C TRP A 341 11.61 -7.51 5.85
N GLN A 342 11.09 -6.90 6.91
CA GLN A 342 10.49 -5.57 6.84
C GLN A 342 11.56 -4.48 6.86
N PRO A 343 11.43 -3.44 6.00
CA PRO A 343 12.35 -2.31 6.04
C PRO A 343 12.14 -1.47 7.30
N ARG A 344 13.14 -0.66 7.64
CA ARG A 344 13.00 0.42 8.64
C ARG A 344 12.23 1.61 8.09
N MET A 345 12.29 1.82 6.78
CA MET A 345 11.61 2.89 6.06
C MET A 345 11.59 2.59 4.57
N VAL A 346 10.57 3.07 3.88
CA VAL A 346 10.54 3.19 2.42
C VAL A 346 10.50 4.68 2.07
N VAL A 347 11.46 5.14 1.26
CA VAL A 347 11.58 6.54 0.81
C VAL A 347 11.29 6.62 -0.67
N VAL A 348 10.10 7.09 -1.01
CA VAL A 348 9.61 7.22 -2.38
C VAL A 348 9.79 8.66 -2.84
N ASP A 349 10.68 8.87 -3.80
CA ASP A 349 10.90 10.17 -4.44
C ASP A 349 10.47 10.11 -5.91
N PRO A 350 9.28 10.64 -6.26
CA PRO A 350 8.78 10.64 -7.64
C PRO A 350 9.73 11.33 -8.64
N ALA A 351 10.63 12.21 -8.20
CA ALA A 351 11.59 12.87 -9.08
C ALA A 351 12.57 11.89 -9.74
N LEU A 352 12.80 10.70 -9.15
CA LEU A 352 13.66 9.67 -9.75
C LEU A 352 13.08 9.12 -11.06
N LEU A 353 11.75 9.18 -11.23
CA LEU A 353 11.04 8.73 -12.43
C LEU A 353 11.38 9.58 -13.67
N ALA A 354 11.94 10.78 -13.51
CA ALA A 354 12.35 11.63 -14.62
C ALA A 354 13.43 10.97 -15.50
N THR A 355 14.16 9.99 -14.95
CA THR A 355 15.18 9.21 -15.68
C THR A 355 14.72 7.80 -16.07
N LEU A 356 13.49 7.43 -15.73
CA LEU A 356 12.97 6.09 -16.00
C LEU A 356 12.61 5.96 -17.49
N PRO A 357 13.00 4.87 -18.18
CA PRO A 357 12.61 4.66 -19.57
C PRO A 357 11.09 4.69 -19.74
N ALA A 358 10.62 5.28 -20.84
CA ALA A 358 9.20 5.49 -21.08
C ALA A 358 8.38 4.19 -21.02
N ARG A 359 8.93 3.10 -21.56
CA ARG A 359 8.30 1.77 -21.51
C ARG A 359 8.12 1.26 -20.08
N GLU A 360 9.11 1.43 -19.20
CA GLU A 360 9.03 1.02 -17.79
C GLU A 360 7.98 1.82 -17.02
N LEU A 361 7.88 3.12 -17.30
CA LEU A 361 6.84 3.97 -16.70
C LEU A 361 5.44 3.54 -17.17
N ARG A 362 5.26 3.32 -18.48
CA ARG A 362 3.98 2.85 -19.04
C ARG A 362 3.60 1.48 -18.50
N ALA A 363 4.54 0.54 -18.44
CA ALA A 363 4.28 -0.81 -17.92
C ALA A 363 3.70 -0.77 -16.50
N ALA A 364 4.18 0.14 -15.63
CA ALA A 364 3.67 0.28 -14.28
C ALA A 364 2.17 0.67 -14.19
N PHE A 365 1.52 1.10 -15.28
CA PHE A 365 0.07 1.33 -15.31
C PHE A 365 -0.75 0.07 -15.07
N GLY A 366 -0.25 -1.11 -15.42
CA GLY A 366 -0.92 -2.36 -15.04
C GLY A 366 -1.19 -2.41 -13.54
N GLU A 367 -0.23 -1.96 -12.73
CA GLU A 367 -0.38 -1.94 -11.27
C GLU A 367 -1.15 -0.73 -10.75
N LEU A 368 -1.03 0.44 -11.39
CA LEU A 368 -1.88 1.58 -11.01
C LEU A 368 -3.35 1.26 -11.23
N ILE A 369 -3.71 0.72 -12.40
CA ILE A 369 -5.08 0.33 -12.73
C ILE A 369 -5.58 -0.74 -11.74
N LYS A 370 -4.72 -1.71 -11.37
CA LYS A 370 -5.03 -2.68 -10.30
C LYS A 370 -5.43 -1.96 -9.00
N TYR A 371 -4.64 -1.01 -8.53
CA TYR A 371 -4.97 -0.25 -7.32
C TYR A 371 -6.24 0.58 -7.47
N GLY A 372 -6.49 1.18 -8.65
CA GLY A 372 -7.76 1.86 -8.94
C GLY A 372 -8.97 0.94 -8.81
N LEU A 373 -8.87 -0.28 -9.35
CA LEU A 373 -9.94 -1.29 -9.25
C LEU A 373 -10.14 -1.80 -7.82
N LEU A 374 -9.07 -1.92 -7.03
CA LEU A 374 -9.14 -2.31 -5.62
C LEU A 374 -9.68 -1.20 -4.71
N ASP A 375 -9.41 0.06 -5.03
CA ASP A 375 -9.77 1.20 -4.18
C ASP A 375 -11.16 1.76 -4.49
N GLY A 376 -11.45 2.02 -5.76
CA GLY A 376 -12.72 2.58 -6.20
C GLY A 376 -12.61 3.71 -7.22
N GLU A 377 -13.78 4.23 -7.59
CA GLU A 377 -14.00 5.17 -8.68
C GLU A 377 -13.11 6.42 -8.64
N GLU A 378 -12.90 7.02 -7.46
CA GLU A 378 -12.15 8.28 -7.35
C GLU A 378 -10.67 8.12 -7.72
N LEU A 379 -10.01 7.05 -7.26
CA LEU A 379 -8.62 6.77 -7.64
C LEU A 379 -8.55 6.36 -9.11
N TYR A 380 -9.49 5.53 -9.57
CA TYR A 380 -9.53 5.08 -10.95
C TYR A 380 -9.63 6.26 -11.94
N ALA A 381 -10.53 7.21 -11.69
CA ALA A 381 -10.67 8.42 -12.51
C ALA A 381 -9.39 9.27 -12.56
N ARG A 382 -8.63 9.35 -11.45
CA ARG A 382 -7.33 10.03 -11.43
C ARG A 382 -6.28 9.30 -12.27
N ILE A 383 -6.30 7.97 -12.27
CA ILE A 383 -5.43 7.14 -13.11
C ILE A 383 -5.78 7.30 -14.59
N GLU A 384 -7.06 7.36 -14.94
CA GLU A 384 -7.51 7.66 -16.31
C GLU A 384 -6.97 9.02 -16.78
N ALA A 385 -7.12 10.06 -15.98
CA ALA A 385 -6.59 11.38 -16.29
C ALA A 385 -5.05 11.40 -16.42
N LEU A 386 -4.35 10.59 -15.62
CA LEU A 386 -2.91 10.45 -15.73
C LEU A 386 -2.49 9.69 -17.01
N ALA A 387 -3.26 8.66 -17.40
CA ALA A 387 -3.04 7.96 -18.66
C ALA A 387 -3.19 8.92 -19.86
N ASP A 388 -4.21 9.79 -19.83
CA ASP A 388 -4.39 10.84 -20.85
C ASP A 388 -3.20 11.81 -20.90
N ALA A 389 -2.71 12.24 -19.74
CA ALA A 389 -1.53 13.11 -19.65
C ALA A 389 -0.25 12.45 -20.22
N LEU A 390 -0.06 11.15 -19.99
CA LEU A 390 1.07 10.39 -20.54
C LEU A 390 0.94 10.10 -22.04
N ALA A 391 -0.28 9.91 -22.53
CA ALA A 391 -0.53 9.83 -23.96
C ALA A 391 -0.14 11.16 -24.63
N ALA A 392 -0.50 12.30 -24.02
CA ALA A 392 -0.15 13.62 -24.51
C ALA A 392 1.37 13.93 -24.42
N ALA A 393 2.06 13.40 -23.42
CA ALA A 393 3.51 13.60 -23.22
C ALA A 393 4.40 12.82 -24.21
N GLY A 394 3.86 11.83 -24.93
CA GLY A 394 4.60 11.05 -25.93
C GLY A 394 5.80 10.29 -25.33
N ASP A 395 6.98 10.52 -25.90
CA ASP A 395 8.24 9.86 -25.52
C ASP A 395 8.98 10.54 -24.35
N GLU A 396 8.45 11.67 -23.83
CA GLU A 396 8.97 12.34 -22.63
C GLU A 396 8.00 12.21 -21.45
N PRO A 397 7.73 11.00 -20.95
CA PRO A 397 6.70 10.81 -19.93
C PRO A 397 7.09 11.40 -18.56
N GLY A 398 8.35 11.78 -18.36
CA GLY A 398 8.78 12.61 -17.24
C GLY A 398 8.04 13.96 -17.18
N ALA A 399 7.55 14.48 -18.30
CA ALA A 399 6.73 15.70 -18.36
C ALA A 399 5.34 15.54 -17.71
N ALA A 400 4.87 14.29 -17.51
CA ALA A 400 3.62 14.01 -16.80
C ALA A 400 3.79 14.03 -15.26
N LEU A 401 5.02 14.08 -14.76
CA LEU A 401 5.30 14.15 -13.32
C LEU A 401 4.73 15.47 -12.77
N SER A 402 3.79 15.35 -11.85
CA SER A 402 3.05 16.46 -11.28
C SER A 402 2.68 16.17 -9.82
N PRO A 403 2.22 17.18 -9.06
CA PRO A 403 1.66 16.94 -7.73
C PRO A 403 0.50 15.93 -7.74
N ALA A 404 -0.31 15.90 -8.82
CA ALA A 404 -1.39 14.93 -9.00
C ALA A 404 -0.85 13.50 -9.19
N PHE A 405 0.22 13.32 -9.97
CA PHE A 405 0.93 12.04 -10.08
C PHE A 405 1.40 11.58 -8.69
N THR A 406 2.08 12.46 -7.96
CA THR A 406 2.60 12.16 -6.62
C THR A 406 1.49 11.70 -5.66
N GLU A 407 0.31 12.31 -5.73
CA GLU A 407 -0.85 11.88 -4.94
C GLU A 407 -1.36 10.48 -5.33
N ILE A 408 -1.35 10.14 -6.62
CA ILE A 408 -1.69 8.78 -7.09
C ILE A 408 -0.72 7.75 -6.51
N ILE A 409 0.60 8.03 -6.55
CA ILE A 409 1.62 7.16 -5.94
C ILE A 409 1.36 7.00 -4.44
N ARG A 410 1.09 8.11 -3.74
CA ARG A 410 0.80 8.12 -2.30
C ARG A 410 -0.41 7.27 -1.97
N ARG A 411 -1.49 7.37 -2.74
CA ARG A 411 -2.72 6.59 -2.54
C ARG A 411 -2.49 5.10 -2.82
N CYS A 412 -1.79 4.74 -3.88
CA CYS A 412 -1.42 3.34 -4.16
C CYS A 412 -0.56 2.74 -3.03
N ALA A 413 0.46 3.47 -2.58
CA ALA A 413 1.30 3.07 -1.46
C ALA A 413 0.50 2.91 -0.15
N ALA A 414 -0.46 3.80 0.11
CA ALA A 414 -1.34 3.70 1.27
C ALA A 414 -2.23 2.44 1.24
N ILE A 415 -2.80 2.10 0.08
CA ILE A 415 -3.58 0.87 -0.12
C ILE A 415 -2.70 -0.36 0.14
N LYS A 416 -1.47 -0.37 -0.38
CA LYS A 416 -0.52 -1.45 -0.13
C LYS A 416 -0.17 -1.55 1.36
N CYS A 417 0.04 -0.42 2.04
CA CYS A 417 0.27 -0.39 3.49
C CYS A 417 -0.91 -0.96 4.28
N TRP A 418 -2.13 -0.61 3.88
CA TRP A 418 -3.37 -1.12 4.47
C TRP A 418 -3.45 -2.63 4.38
N ILE A 419 -3.30 -3.19 3.18
CA ILE A 419 -3.42 -4.63 2.94
C ILE A 419 -2.29 -5.40 3.65
N VAL A 420 -1.04 -4.92 3.56
CA VAL A 420 0.11 -5.56 4.23
C VAL A 420 -0.06 -5.56 5.75
N THR A 421 -0.54 -4.46 6.33
CA THR A 421 -0.80 -4.37 7.77
C THR A 421 -1.78 -5.43 8.23
N ARG A 422 -2.77 -5.73 7.39
CA ARG A 422 -3.86 -6.65 7.73
C ARG A 422 -3.52 -8.12 7.46
N ASP A 423 -2.60 -8.39 6.54
CA ASP A 423 -2.19 -9.74 6.16
C ASP A 423 -0.72 -9.82 5.68
N GLN A 424 0.22 -9.52 6.58
CA GLN A 424 1.65 -9.44 6.24
C GLN A 424 2.20 -10.75 5.64
N ARG A 425 1.79 -11.91 6.17
CA ARG A 425 2.34 -13.22 5.83
C ARG A 425 1.41 -14.09 4.99
N GLU A 426 0.39 -13.49 4.37
CA GLU A 426 -0.58 -14.20 3.51
C GLU A 426 -1.31 -15.34 4.22
N GLN A 427 -1.66 -15.12 5.50
CA GLN A 427 -2.30 -16.12 6.36
C GLN A 427 -3.82 -15.97 6.38
N THR A 428 -4.34 -14.75 6.20
CA THR A 428 -5.79 -14.51 6.19
C THR A 428 -6.40 -14.57 4.80
N GLY A 429 -5.57 -14.41 3.75
CA GLY A 429 -5.99 -14.38 2.36
C GLY A 429 -6.30 -12.97 1.85
N GLU A 430 -6.36 -11.96 2.71
CA GLU A 430 -6.63 -10.57 2.28
C GLU A 430 -5.53 -10.05 1.35
N ARG A 431 -4.26 -10.42 1.59
CA ARG A 431 -3.14 -10.02 0.73
C ARG A 431 -3.26 -10.61 -0.67
N ALA A 432 -4.04 -11.67 -0.88
CA ALA A 432 -4.27 -12.23 -2.20
C ALA A 432 -5.11 -11.33 -3.11
N LEU A 433 -5.83 -10.32 -2.59
CA LEU A 433 -6.48 -9.29 -3.42
C LEU A 433 -5.47 -8.53 -4.30
N LEU A 434 -4.23 -8.40 -3.85
CA LEU A 434 -3.15 -7.77 -4.63
C LEU A 434 -2.74 -8.60 -5.86
N ASN A 435 -3.22 -9.84 -5.97
CA ASN A 435 -3.04 -10.70 -7.15
C ASN A 435 -4.12 -10.45 -8.21
N LEU A 436 -4.94 -9.40 -8.09
CA LEU A 436 -5.87 -9.01 -9.14
C LEU A 436 -5.11 -8.84 -10.48
N GLY A 437 -5.58 -9.53 -11.52
CA GLY A 437 -4.92 -9.63 -12.82
C GLY A 437 -3.71 -10.57 -12.88
N HIS A 438 -3.09 -10.93 -11.76
CA HIS A 438 -1.82 -11.68 -11.75
C HIS A 438 -1.97 -13.14 -12.19
N THR A 439 -3.11 -13.78 -11.97
CA THR A 439 -3.31 -15.18 -12.37
C THR A 439 -3.10 -15.38 -13.88
N VAL A 440 -3.73 -14.54 -14.70
CA VAL A 440 -3.58 -14.60 -16.17
C VAL A 440 -2.31 -13.87 -16.61
N GLY A 441 -1.95 -12.75 -15.97
CA GLY A 441 -0.71 -12.02 -16.27
C GLY A 441 0.54 -12.89 -16.12
N HIS A 442 0.69 -13.61 -15.00
CA HIS A 442 1.82 -14.54 -14.80
C HIS A 442 1.83 -15.69 -15.82
N ALA A 443 0.65 -16.18 -16.23
CA ALA A 443 0.58 -17.21 -17.26
C ALA A 443 1.05 -16.69 -18.63
N ILE A 444 0.76 -15.42 -18.96
CA ILE A 444 1.28 -14.75 -20.16
C ILE A 444 2.79 -14.51 -20.04
N GLU A 445 3.28 -14.03 -18.90
CA GLU A 445 4.73 -13.87 -18.67
C GLU A 445 5.49 -15.20 -18.85
N ALA A 446 4.96 -16.27 -18.25
CA ALA A 446 5.54 -17.61 -18.35
C ALA A 446 5.47 -18.14 -19.79
N ALA A 447 4.37 -17.88 -20.51
CA ALA A 447 4.26 -18.19 -21.93
C ALA A 447 5.30 -17.44 -22.76
N CYS A 448 5.68 -16.21 -22.39
CA CYS A 448 6.77 -15.47 -23.03
C CYS A 448 8.18 -15.89 -22.57
N ALA A 449 8.30 -16.92 -21.73
CA ALA A 449 9.55 -17.30 -21.07
C ALA A 449 10.23 -16.12 -20.31
N TYR A 450 9.44 -15.15 -19.87
CA TYR A 450 9.89 -13.91 -19.24
C TYR A 450 10.80 -13.03 -20.14
N GLU A 451 10.69 -13.19 -21.46
CA GLU A 451 11.40 -12.39 -22.44
C GLU A 451 10.45 -11.48 -23.20
N GLY A 452 10.88 -10.26 -23.51
CA GLY A 452 10.15 -9.34 -24.39
C GLY A 452 8.92 -8.66 -23.78
N MET A 453 8.40 -9.11 -22.64
CA MET A 453 7.27 -8.52 -21.92
C MET A 453 7.65 -8.13 -20.49
N LEU A 454 7.29 -6.91 -20.09
CA LEU A 454 7.44 -6.41 -18.71
C LEU A 454 6.26 -6.86 -17.85
N HIS A 455 6.50 -7.04 -16.55
CA HIS A 455 5.49 -7.52 -15.61
C HIS A 455 4.17 -6.73 -15.66
N GLY A 456 4.24 -5.40 -15.66
CA GLY A 456 3.03 -4.57 -15.69
C GLY A 456 2.26 -4.61 -17.02
N GLU A 457 2.92 -4.93 -18.14
CA GLU A 457 2.25 -5.18 -19.44
C GLU A 457 1.39 -6.45 -19.35
N ALA A 458 1.93 -7.52 -18.76
CA ALA A 458 1.21 -8.75 -18.49
C ALA A 458 0.06 -8.57 -17.49
N VAL A 459 0.30 -7.83 -16.39
CA VAL A 459 -0.75 -7.54 -15.40
C VAL A 459 -1.92 -6.79 -16.06
N ALA A 460 -1.65 -5.82 -16.95
CA ALA A 460 -2.71 -5.09 -17.65
C ALA A 460 -3.64 -6.01 -18.47
N LEU A 461 -3.07 -6.94 -19.25
CA LEU A 461 -3.85 -7.98 -19.95
C LEU A 461 -4.61 -8.88 -18.97
N GLY A 462 -3.96 -9.21 -17.85
CA GLY A 462 -4.57 -9.96 -16.77
C GLY A 462 -5.76 -9.26 -16.11
N LEU A 463 -5.76 -7.92 -16.03
CA LEU A 463 -6.89 -7.14 -15.52
C LEU A 463 -8.09 -7.21 -16.47
N VAL A 464 -7.85 -7.11 -17.79
CA VAL A 464 -8.89 -7.33 -18.81
C VAL A 464 -9.48 -8.75 -18.65
N ALA A 465 -8.62 -9.75 -18.43
CA ALA A 465 -9.07 -11.12 -18.19
C ALA A 465 -9.88 -11.24 -16.89
N ALA A 466 -9.50 -10.54 -15.82
CA ALA A 466 -10.23 -10.53 -14.56
C ALA A 466 -11.64 -9.92 -14.72
N CYS A 467 -11.77 -8.83 -15.47
CA CYS A 467 -13.08 -8.26 -15.83
C CYS A 467 -13.94 -9.27 -16.61
N ARG A 468 -13.37 -9.87 -17.67
CA ARG A 468 -14.06 -10.88 -18.49
C ARG A 468 -14.56 -12.07 -17.68
N VAL A 469 -13.70 -12.61 -16.82
CA VAL A 469 -14.07 -13.73 -15.94
C VAL A 469 -15.16 -13.31 -14.97
N SER A 470 -15.03 -12.15 -14.34
CA SER A 470 -16.03 -11.66 -13.38
C SER A 470 -17.39 -11.41 -14.04
N ALA A 471 -17.41 -10.91 -15.28
CA ALA A 471 -18.63 -10.70 -16.06
C ALA A 471 -19.30 -12.03 -16.42
N ARG A 472 -18.53 -13.03 -16.84
CA ARG A 472 -19.07 -14.37 -17.16
C ARG A 472 -19.57 -15.13 -15.93
N LEU A 473 -19.10 -14.77 -14.74
CA LEU A 473 -19.64 -15.25 -13.46
C LEU A 473 -20.87 -14.46 -12.98
N GLY A 474 -21.29 -13.42 -13.71
CA GLY A 474 -22.43 -12.57 -13.33
C GLY A 474 -22.15 -11.67 -12.12
N GLN A 475 -20.87 -11.38 -11.85
CA GLN A 475 -20.45 -10.58 -10.70
C GLN A 475 -20.07 -9.16 -11.09
N CYS A 476 -19.59 -8.94 -12.32
CA CYS A 476 -19.04 -7.68 -12.77
C CYS A 476 -20.11 -6.67 -13.17
N ALA A 477 -19.89 -5.40 -12.83
CA ALA A 477 -20.67 -4.28 -13.35
C ALA A 477 -20.55 -4.17 -14.87
N ASP A 478 -21.66 -3.79 -15.52
CA ASP A 478 -21.74 -3.64 -16.97
C ASP A 478 -20.73 -2.59 -17.48
N GLY A 479 -20.06 -2.89 -18.60
CA GLY A 479 -19.12 -1.97 -19.26
C GLY A 479 -17.73 -1.86 -18.61
N LEU A 480 -17.46 -2.59 -17.51
CA LEU A 480 -16.19 -2.47 -16.81
C LEU A 480 -15.01 -3.04 -17.62
N GLU A 481 -15.18 -4.15 -18.34
CA GLU A 481 -14.13 -4.71 -19.21
C GLU A 481 -13.73 -3.69 -20.28
N GLU A 482 -14.69 -3.04 -20.92
CA GLU A 482 -14.46 -2.03 -21.95
C GLU A 482 -13.76 -0.79 -21.39
N ARG A 483 -14.15 -0.33 -20.19
CA ARG A 483 -13.50 0.81 -19.52
C ARG A 483 -12.06 0.48 -19.14
N VAL A 484 -11.81 -0.71 -18.60
CA VAL A 484 -10.45 -1.17 -18.28
C VAL A 484 -9.60 -1.27 -19.54
N ARG A 485 -10.11 -1.89 -20.60
CA ARG A 485 -9.41 -1.99 -21.90
C ARG A 485 -9.04 -0.60 -22.44
N ALA A 486 -9.99 0.34 -22.45
CA ALA A 486 -9.74 1.71 -22.90
C ALA A 486 -8.68 2.43 -22.05
N THR A 487 -8.66 2.18 -20.73
CA THR A 487 -7.65 2.77 -19.83
C THR A 487 -6.26 2.20 -20.10
N VAL A 488 -6.16 0.88 -20.32
CA VAL A 488 -4.90 0.20 -20.70
C VAL A 488 -4.37 0.76 -22.03
N GLU A 489 -5.23 0.89 -23.04
CA GLU A 489 -4.87 1.46 -24.35
C GLU A 489 -4.40 2.93 -24.22
N ARG A 490 -5.09 3.76 -23.44
CA ARG A 490 -4.70 5.16 -23.16
C ARG A 490 -3.34 5.26 -22.46
N ALA A 491 -3.01 4.31 -21.60
CA ALA A 491 -1.68 4.23 -20.98
C ALA A 491 -0.57 3.87 -21.98
N GLY A 492 -0.93 3.47 -23.20
CA GLY A 492 0.00 3.02 -24.25
C GLY A 492 0.40 1.56 -24.07
N LEU A 493 -0.46 0.73 -23.46
CA LEU A 493 -0.25 -0.70 -23.26
C LEU A 493 -1.13 -1.52 -24.21
N ASP A 494 -0.68 -2.74 -24.50
CA ASP A 494 -1.49 -3.71 -25.25
C ASP A 494 -2.64 -4.21 -24.37
N ALA A 495 -3.85 -4.11 -24.89
CA ALA A 495 -5.07 -4.56 -24.23
C ALA A 495 -5.79 -5.67 -25.03
N ASP A 496 -5.20 -6.14 -26.13
CA ASP A 496 -5.72 -7.25 -26.93
C ASP A 496 -5.42 -8.59 -26.25
N LEU A 497 -6.26 -8.93 -25.28
CA LEU A 497 -6.20 -10.22 -24.59
C LEU A 497 -6.43 -11.40 -25.55
N ASP A 498 -7.26 -11.22 -26.58
CA ASP A 498 -7.65 -12.29 -27.49
C ASP A 498 -6.48 -12.81 -28.34
N ARG A 499 -5.53 -11.92 -28.69
CA ARG A 499 -4.25 -12.30 -29.29
C ARG A 499 -3.55 -13.44 -28.52
N TRP A 500 -3.56 -13.36 -27.19
CA TRP A 500 -2.89 -14.32 -26.30
C TRP A 500 -3.72 -15.57 -25.99
N LEU A 501 -5.02 -15.51 -26.28
CA LEU A 501 -5.99 -16.59 -26.00
C LEU A 501 -6.47 -17.29 -27.27
N ARG A 502 -5.79 -17.10 -28.40
CA ARG A 502 -6.00 -17.80 -29.68
C ARG A 502 -4.75 -18.54 -30.15
N GLY A 503 -4.95 -19.56 -31.00
CA GLY A 503 -3.86 -20.31 -31.63
C GLY A 503 -2.93 -21.00 -30.63
N ASP A 504 -1.65 -21.13 -31.01
CA ASP A 504 -0.63 -21.83 -30.22
C ASP A 504 -0.29 -21.10 -28.91
N ASP A 505 -0.41 -19.77 -28.88
CA ASP A 505 -0.19 -18.97 -27.66
C ASP A 505 -1.23 -19.29 -26.59
N ALA A 506 -2.49 -19.53 -26.98
CA ALA A 506 -3.53 -19.96 -26.05
C ALA A 506 -3.16 -21.24 -25.32
N GLU A 507 -2.68 -22.26 -26.05
CA GLU A 507 -2.33 -23.55 -25.44
C GLU A 507 -1.16 -23.40 -24.45
N ARG A 508 -0.20 -22.50 -24.74
CA ARG A 508 0.89 -22.16 -23.82
C ARG A 508 0.37 -21.45 -22.57
N VAL A 509 -0.37 -20.35 -22.72
CA VAL A 509 -0.89 -19.55 -21.60
C VAL A 509 -1.81 -20.39 -20.71
N LEU A 510 -2.76 -21.10 -21.31
CA LEU A 510 -3.71 -21.95 -20.58
C LEU A 510 -3.01 -23.15 -19.92
N GLY A 511 -1.93 -23.66 -20.54
CA GLY A 511 -1.04 -24.66 -19.93
C GLY A 511 -0.33 -24.14 -18.68
N PHE A 512 0.08 -22.87 -18.65
CA PHE A 512 0.68 -22.25 -17.47
C PHE A 512 -0.31 -22.04 -16.33
N LEU A 513 -1.58 -21.72 -16.63
CA LEU A 513 -2.66 -21.70 -15.62
C LEU A 513 -2.83 -23.07 -14.93
N ALA A 514 -2.56 -24.17 -15.64
CA ALA A 514 -2.62 -25.53 -15.10
C ALA A 514 -1.38 -25.96 -14.31
N THR A 515 -0.24 -25.31 -14.52
CA THR A 515 1.04 -25.65 -13.86
C THR A 515 1.35 -24.79 -12.65
N ASP A 516 0.74 -23.60 -12.53
CA ASP A 516 0.99 -22.64 -11.45
C ASP A 516 0.83 -23.25 -10.06
N LYS A 517 0.06 -24.35 -9.87
CA LYS A 517 0.07 -25.09 -8.60
C LYS A 517 -0.12 -26.61 -8.79
N LYS A 518 0.99 -27.37 -8.79
CA LYS A 518 1.03 -28.79 -8.34
C LYS A 518 0.65 -28.97 -6.85
N ARG A 519 -0.20 -28.10 -6.29
CA ARG A 519 -0.75 -28.16 -4.93
C ARG A 519 -2.27 -28.37 -4.99
N ALA A 520 -2.66 -29.64 -5.00
CA ALA A 520 -3.80 -30.22 -4.29
C ALA A 520 -5.25 -29.76 -4.59
N GLY A 521 -5.58 -29.12 -5.72
CA GLY A 521 -6.99 -28.83 -6.04
C GLY A 521 -7.29 -28.60 -7.52
N LYS A 522 -8.52 -28.95 -7.96
CA LYS A 522 -9.06 -28.56 -9.27
C LYS A 522 -9.53 -27.09 -9.33
N ARG A 523 -9.59 -26.43 -8.17
CA ARG A 523 -10.04 -25.05 -7.99
C ARG A 523 -8.89 -24.11 -7.67
N ILE A 524 -8.98 -22.89 -8.16
CA ILE A 524 -8.10 -21.78 -7.81
C ILE A 524 -8.91 -20.65 -7.16
N GLY A 525 -8.31 -19.92 -6.22
CA GLY A 525 -8.87 -18.66 -5.73
C GLY A 525 -8.56 -17.57 -6.75
N PHE A 526 -9.53 -17.21 -7.58
CA PHE A 526 -9.39 -16.16 -8.59
C PHE A 526 -9.91 -14.84 -8.03
N VAL A 527 -9.16 -13.76 -8.20
CA VAL A 527 -9.60 -12.44 -7.74
C VAL A 527 -10.58 -11.88 -8.76
N THR A 528 -11.84 -11.70 -8.34
CA THR A 528 -12.93 -11.18 -9.16
C THR A 528 -13.27 -9.75 -8.78
N ILE A 529 -13.90 -9.03 -9.71
CA ILE A 529 -14.30 -7.63 -9.56
C ILE A 529 -15.82 -7.57 -9.68
N GLY A 530 -16.48 -7.07 -8.64
CA GLY A 530 -17.89 -6.73 -8.67
C GLY A 530 -18.09 -5.36 -9.31
N ALA A 531 -17.92 -4.33 -8.51
CA ALA A 531 -17.72 -2.95 -8.96
C ALA A 531 -16.30 -2.48 -8.61
N MET A 532 -15.89 -1.30 -9.09
CA MET A 532 -14.65 -0.69 -8.61
C MET A 532 -14.70 -0.49 -7.09
N GLY A 533 -13.64 -0.92 -6.39
CA GLY A 533 -13.59 -0.94 -4.92
C GLY A 533 -14.22 -2.17 -4.27
N ASP A 534 -14.89 -3.03 -5.06
CA ASP A 534 -15.52 -4.28 -4.61
C ASP A 534 -14.86 -5.47 -5.30
N CYS A 535 -13.68 -5.85 -4.80
CA CYS A 535 -12.95 -7.01 -5.26
C CYS A 535 -13.02 -8.15 -4.23
N GLY A 536 -13.12 -9.38 -4.72
CA GLY A 536 -13.23 -10.56 -3.87
C GLY A 536 -12.42 -11.73 -4.40
N ILE A 537 -12.33 -12.81 -3.62
CA ILE A 537 -11.68 -14.05 -4.04
C ILE A 537 -12.76 -15.09 -4.28
N THR A 538 -12.95 -15.48 -5.54
CA THR A 538 -13.93 -16.50 -5.95
C THR A 538 -13.19 -17.80 -6.27
N PRO A 539 -13.50 -18.91 -5.59
CA PRO A 539 -13.03 -20.23 -5.99
C PRO A 539 -13.63 -20.61 -7.36
N ILE A 540 -12.80 -20.86 -8.36
CA ILE A 540 -13.22 -21.28 -9.71
C ILE A 540 -12.52 -22.58 -10.11
N GLU A 541 -13.24 -23.50 -10.75
CA GLU A 541 -12.65 -24.69 -11.36
C GLU A 541 -11.74 -24.28 -12.53
N LEU A 542 -10.54 -24.85 -12.61
CA LEU A 542 -9.58 -24.50 -13.66
C LEU A 542 -10.17 -24.73 -15.07
N ALA A 543 -10.91 -25.82 -15.28
CA ALA A 543 -11.56 -26.11 -16.56
C ALA A 543 -12.61 -25.04 -16.92
N GLU A 544 -13.31 -24.50 -15.94
CA GLU A 544 -14.26 -23.42 -16.14
C GLU A 544 -13.56 -22.11 -16.48
N LEU A 545 -12.49 -21.77 -15.76
CA LEU A 545 -11.67 -20.60 -16.08
C LEU A 545 -11.15 -20.66 -17.52
N VAL A 546 -10.58 -21.80 -17.93
CA VAL A 546 -10.09 -22.02 -19.29
C VAL A 546 -11.22 -21.85 -20.32
N ARG A 547 -12.42 -22.40 -20.04
CA ARG A 547 -13.59 -22.26 -20.91
C ARG A 547 -14.04 -20.81 -21.06
N ILE A 548 -13.99 -20.03 -19.98
CA ILE A 548 -14.37 -18.61 -19.97
C ILE A 548 -13.35 -17.76 -20.75
N LEU A 549 -12.07 -18.08 -20.63
CA LEU A 549 -10.99 -17.34 -21.27
C LEU A 549 -10.91 -17.59 -22.79
N ARG A 550 -11.29 -18.78 -23.26
CA ARG A 550 -11.34 -19.07 -24.71
C ARG A 550 -12.39 -18.15 -25.39
N PRO A 551 -12.00 -17.36 -26.41
CA PRO A 551 -12.90 -16.45 -27.13
C PRO A 551 -14.10 -17.14 -27.80
#